data_AF-A0AAD8ZBH4-F1
#
_entry.id   AF-A0AAD8ZBH4-F1
#
_cell.length_a   1.000
_cell.length_b   1.000
_cell.length_c   1.000
_cell.angle_alpha   90.00
_cell.angle_beta   90.00
_cell.angle_gamma   90.00
#
_symmetry.space_group_name_H-M   'P 1'
#
loop_
_entity.id
_entity.type
_entity.pdbx_description
1 polymer ?
#
loop_
_entity_poly.entity_id
_entity_poly.type
_entity_poly.pdbx_seq_one_letter_code
_entity_poly.pdbx_strand_id
1 'polypeptide(L)'
;MAAPGRSAPEPAQWPRLAKLAASACAATVAELVYSGGRMLLYEQLRESVLGRSKDGGSFPVWKAAVGGLVSGALGQFLASPTDLVKVQMQMEGKRKLEGQPPRVRGVHHAFIKIASEGGLRALWAGWAPNVQRAALVNLGDLTTYDSVKHFLLRNTTLQDNCLCHGLASTCSGLVAATMGTPADVVKTRIMNQPWDSNGKGLLYKSSVDCLVQTVKIEGFLSLYKGFLPMWLRMRRRKMATSRRSDASKRLVQYVVVRADLVHALSWPLGAVITQACHAATAAIHLHYADTHTQDYLADLDSMHKVVLQAPDEPSLTALSASLREKGIAHKLWVEQPENTPTCLALKPYPRDTVHPLLRKLELFK
;
A
#
# COMPACT_ATOMS: atom_id res chain seq x y z
N MET A 1 -51.16 -4.04 48.26
CA MET A 1 -50.11 -3.26 47.57
C MET A 1 -48.78 -3.97 47.78
N ALA A 2 -48.30 -4.70 46.78
CA ALA A 2 -46.98 -5.34 46.78
C ALA A 2 -46.32 -5.04 45.43
N ALA A 3 -45.06 -4.60 45.47
CA ALA A 3 -44.31 -4.02 44.35
C ALA A 3 -44.08 -5.02 43.20
N PRO A 4 -44.07 -4.58 41.93
CA PRO A 4 -43.70 -5.43 40.81
C PRO A 4 -42.18 -5.66 40.78
N GLY A 5 -41.81 -6.92 40.49
CA GLY A 5 -40.45 -7.42 40.52
C GLY A 5 -39.49 -6.72 39.56
N ARG A 6 -38.22 -6.65 39.99
CA ARG A 6 -37.07 -6.18 39.21
C ARG A 6 -36.93 -7.02 37.94
N SER A 7 -37.03 -6.37 36.77
CA SER A 7 -36.58 -6.91 35.50
C SER A 7 -35.05 -7.11 35.52
N ALA A 8 -34.62 -8.21 34.91
CA ALA A 8 -33.21 -8.61 34.82
C ALA A 8 -32.35 -7.51 34.14
N PRO A 9 -31.06 -7.36 34.51
CA PRO A 9 -30.17 -6.40 33.88
C PRO A 9 -29.94 -6.76 32.40
N GLU A 10 -30.09 -5.77 31.54
CA GLU A 10 -29.75 -5.79 30.12
C GLU A 10 -28.33 -6.34 29.91
N PRO A 11 -28.07 -7.30 28.99
CA PRO A 11 -26.73 -7.86 28.84
C PRO A 11 -25.77 -6.78 28.32
N ALA A 12 -24.81 -6.44 29.19
CA ALA A 12 -23.74 -5.47 29.06
C ALA A 12 -23.28 -5.21 27.60
N GLN A 13 -23.36 -3.95 27.21
CA GLN A 13 -22.76 -3.37 26.01
C GLN A 13 -21.22 -3.44 26.09
N TRP A 14 -20.61 -4.62 25.91
CA TRP A 14 -19.16 -4.70 25.67
C TRP A 14 -18.81 -3.84 24.44
N PRO A 15 -17.87 -2.88 24.54
CA PRO A 15 -17.82 -1.73 23.64
C PRO A 15 -17.43 -2.17 22.23
N ARG A 16 -18.13 -1.64 21.24
CA ARG A 16 -17.90 -1.86 19.79
C ARG A 16 -16.41 -1.75 19.42
N LEU A 17 -15.66 -0.90 20.13
CA LEU A 17 -14.23 -0.68 20.00
C LEU A 17 -13.37 -1.93 20.27
N ALA A 18 -13.65 -2.73 21.30
CA ALA A 18 -12.87 -3.92 21.60
C ALA A 18 -13.06 -5.04 20.54
N LYS A 19 -14.23 -5.08 19.90
CA LYS A 19 -14.53 -6.03 18.80
C LYS A 19 -13.96 -5.56 17.47
N LEU A 20 -14.00 -4.25 17.20
CA LEU A 20 -13.25 -3.65 16.11
C LEU A 20 -11.74 -3.89 16.29
N ALA A 21 -11.21 -3.78 17.50
CA ALA A 21 -9.82 -4.10 17.81
C ALA A 21 -9.49 -5.58 17.61
N ALA A 22 -10.37 -6.51 18.00
CA ALA A 22 -10.15 -7.94 17.78
C ALA A 22 -10.16 -8.33 16.30
N SER A 23 -11.09 -7.79 15.52
CA SER A 23 -11.13 -8.01 14.07
C SER A 23 -9.97 -7.32 13.34
N ALA A 24 -9.55 -6.14 13.80
CA ALA A 24 -8.36 -5.46 13.33
C ALA A 24 -7.08 -6.25 13.63
N CYS A 25 -6.97 -6.83 14.84
CA CYS A 25 -5.85 -7.68 15.24
C CYS A 25 -5.75 -8.95 14.37
N ALA A 26 -6.87 -9.63 14.13
CA ALA A 26 -6.90 -10.76 13.20
C ALA A 26 -6.50 -10.33 11.78
N ALA A 27 -6.91 -9.13 11.35
CA ALA A 27 -6.55 -8.61 10.03
C ALA A 27 -5.06 -8.24 9.93
N THR A 28 -4.47 -7.65 10.98
CA THR A 28 -3.05 -7.28 10.99
C THR A 28 -2.16 -8.53 11.08
N VAL A 29 -2.53 -9.52 11.88
CA VAL A 29 -1.80 -10.80 11.94
C VAL A 29 -1.88 -11.53 10.60
N ALA A 30 -3.06 -11.58 9.96
CA ALA A 30 -3.21 -12.19 8.64
C ALA A 30 -2.33 -11.50 7.59
N GLU A 31 -2.33 -10.16 7.57
CA GLU A 31 -1.53 -9.38 6.62
C GLU A 31 -0.02 -9.54 6.90
N LEU A 32 0.39 -9.61 8.16
CA LEU A 32 1.79 -9.79 8.54
C LEU A 32 2.30 -11.19 8.17
N VAL A 33 1.51 -12.24 8.41
CA VAL A 33 1.84 -13.61 8.01
C VAL A 33 1.86 -13.75 6.49
N TYR A 34 0.89 -13.15 5.79
CA TYR A 34 0.84 -13.16 4.34
C TYR A 34 2.01 -12.39 3.72
N SER A 35 2.27 -11.17 4.17
CA SER A 35 3.33 -10.32 3.63
C SER A 35 4.72 -10.87 3.96
N GLY A 36 4.94 -11.29 5.22
CA GLY A 36 6.20 -11.90 5.66
C GLY A 36 6.47 -13.24 4.99
N GLY A 37 5.47 -14.12 4.94
CA GLY A 37 5.56 -15.42 4.28
C GLY A 37 5.81 -15.28 2.78
N ARG A 38 5.09 -14.38 2.10
CA ARG A 38 5.30 -14.10 0.67
C ARG A 38 6.70 -13.56 0.39
N MET A 39 7.21 -12.63 1.22
CA MET A 39 8.53 -12.03 1.00
C MET A 39 9.65 -13.05 1.18
N LEU A 40 9.62 -13.83 2.27
CA LEU A 40 10.60 -14.89 2.55
C LEU A 40 10.56 -16.01 1.51
N LEU A 41 9.36 -16.48 1.15
CA LEU A 41 9.21 -17.53 0.14
C LEU A 41 9.59 -17.03 -1.26
N TYR A 42 9.31 -15.77 -1.58
CA TYR A 42 9.73 -15.19 -2.85
C TYR A 42 11.25 -15.08 -2.93
N GLU A 43 11.93 -14.67 -1.86
CA GLU A 43 13.40 -14.66 -1.81
C GLU A 43 13.98 -16.06 -1.95
N GLN A 44 13.46 -17.04 -1.21
CA GLN A 44 13.90 -18.44 -1.30
C GLN A 44 13.63 -19.06 -2.68
N LEU A 45 12.45 -18.81 -3.27
CA LEU A 45 12.14 -19.27 -4.64
C LEU A 45 13.01 -18.56 -5.68
N ARG A 46 13.28 -17.27 -5.49
CA ARG A 46 14.19 -16.52 -6.36
C ARG A 46 15.61 -17.07 -6.27
N GLU A 47 16.08 -17.43 -5.08
CA GLU A 47 17.42 -18.01 -4.90
C GLU A 47 17.51 -19.44 -5.46
N SER A 48 16.47 -20.26 -5.24
CA SER A 48 16.47 -21.69 -5.60
C SER A 48 16.11 -21.96 -7.07
N VAL A 49 15.14 -21.23 -7.64
CA VAL A 49 14.62 -21.48 -9.00
C VAL A 49 15.23 -20.54 -10.04
N LEU A 50 15.52 -19.28 -9.67
CA LEU A 50 15.99 -18.28 -10.63
C LEU A 50 17.51 -18.16 -10.69
N GLY A 51 18.24 -18.60 -9.66
CA GLY A 51 19.68 -18.38 -9.52
C GLY A 51 20.03 -16.88 -9.47
N ARG A 52 21.10 -16.50 -8.78
CA ARG A 52 21.65 -15.15 -8.97
C ARG A 52 22.13 -15.05 -10.42
N SER A 53 21.45 -14.26 -11.24
CA SER A 53 21.97 -13.89 -12.56
C SER A 53 23.35 -13.26 -12.32
N LYS A 54 24.41 -13.93 -12.81
CA LYS A 54 25.80 -13.45 -12.66
C LYS A 54 26.04 -12.18 -13.47
N ASP A 55 25.20 -11.91 -14.46
CA ASP A 55 25.13 -10.66 -15.19
C ASP A 55 23.84 -9.95 -14.76
N GLY A 56 23.89 -8.68 -14.37
CA GLY A 56 22.76 -7.91 -13.81
C GLY A 56 21.55 -7.67 -14.72
N GLY A 57 21.26 -8.57 -15.66
CA GLY A 57 20.09 -8.55 -16.54
C GLY A 57 18.81 -9.05 -15.88
N SER A 58 17.70 -8.41 -16.27
CA SER A 58 16.34 -8.74 -15.83
C SER A 58 15.93 -10.15 -16.28
N PHE A 59 15.22 -10.89 -15.43
CA PHE A 59 14.75 -12.25 -15.76
C PHE A 59 13.71 -12.22 -16.90
N PRO A 60 13.60 -13.29 -17.71
CA PRO A 60 12.49 -13.44 -18.65
C PRO A 60 11.14 -13.30 -17.95
N VAL A 61 10.23 -12.48 -18.52
CA VAL A 61 8.93 -12.12 -17.93
C VAL A 61 8.12 -13.35 -17.48
N TRP A 62 8.15 -14.43 -18.26
CA TRP A 62 7.43 -15.66 -17.92
C TRP A 62 7.98 -16.37 -16.67
N LYS A 63 9.31 -16.34 -16.45
CA LYS A 63 9.94 -16.92 -15.26
C LYS A 63 9.58 -16.12 -14.01
N ALA A 64 9.60 -14.79 -14.12
CA ALA A 64 9.17 -13.89 -13.06
C ALA A 64 7.67 -14.08 -12.72
N ALA A 65 6.83 -14.27 -13.74
CA ALA A 65 5.40 -14.53 -13.58
C ALA A 65 5.13 -15.86 -12.85
N VAL A 66 5.80 -16.95 -13.25
CA VAL A 66 5.67 -18.26 -12.58
C VAL A 66 6.18 -18.19 -11.15
N GLY A 67 7.35 -17.58 -10.92
CA GLY A 67 7.91 -17.40 -9.58
C GLY A 67 6.99 -16.59 -8.65
N GLY A 68 6.37 -15.51 -9.17
CA GLY A 68 5.40 -14.70 -8.45
C GLY A 68 4.09 -15.43 -8.14
N LEU A 69 3.59 -16.26 -9.07
CA LEU A 69 2.38 -17.05 -8.85
C LEU A 69 2.59 -18.15 -7.81
N VAL A 70 3.72 -18.88 -7.88
CA VAL A 70 4.04 -19.94 -6.92
C VAL A 70 4.29 -19.36 -5.52
N SER A 71 5.06 -18.28 -5.42
CA SER A 71 5.30 -17.62 -4.13
C SER A 71 4.00 -17.05 -3.53
N GLY A 72 3.13 -16.48 -4.37
CA GLY A 72 1.82 -15.99 -3.97
C GLY A 72 0.91 -17.12 -3.47
N ALA A 73 0.89 -18.26 -4.16
CA ALA A 73 0.09 -19.41 -3.77
C ALA A 73 0.58 -20.03 -2.45
N LEU A 74 1.90 -20.17 -2.27
CA LEU A 74 2.48 -20.69 -1.03
C LEU A 74 2.30 -19.71 0.13
N GLY A 75 2.49 -18.41 -0.09
CA GLY A 75 2.19 -17.37 0.91
C GLY A 75 0.72 -17.39 1.33
N GLN A 76 -0.20 -17.60 0.37
CA GLN A 76 -1.62 -17.73 0.68
C GLN A 76 -1.95 -19.04 1.41
N PHE A 77 -1.24 -20.12 1.13
CA PHE A 77 -1.37 -21.38 1.86
C PHE A 77 -0.98 -21.21 3.34
N LEU A 78 0.13 -20.51 3.62
CA LEU A 78 0.55 -20.20 4.99
C LEU A 78 -0.42 -19.24 5.69
N ALA A 79 -0.96 -18.25 4.98
CA ALA A 79 -1.90 -17.28 5.54
C ALA A 79 -3.34 -17.82 5.67
N SER A 80 -3.65 -18.97 5.06
CA SER A 80 -5.02 -19.50 4.96
C SER A 80 -5.72 -19.69 6.31
N PRO A 81 -5.07 -20.24 7.38
CA PRO A 81 -5.72 -20.38 8.69
C PRO A 81 -6.15 -19.04 9.29
N THR A 82 -5.29 -18.02 9.21
CA THR A 82 -5.57 -16.69 9.76
C THR A 82 -6.63 -15.97 8.94
N ASP A 83 -6.60 -16.11 7.62
CA ASP A 83 -7.65 -15.59 6.73
C ASP A 83 -9.00 -16.23 6.98
N LEU A 84 -9.04 -17.54 7.25
CA LEU A 84 -10.27 -18.25 7.62
C LEU A 84 -10.88 -17.66 8.88
N VAL A 85 -10.10 -17.51 9.95
CA VAL A 85 -10.57 -16.93 11.21
C VAL A 85 -11.03 -15.49 11.03
N LYS A 86 -10.31 -14.68 10.23
CA LYS A 86 -10.70 -13.31 9.91
C LYS A 86 -12.07 -13.24 9.23
N VAL A 87 -12.32 -14.07 8.21
CA VAL A 87 -13.62 -14.09 7.52
C VAL A 87 -14.73 -14.52 8.47
N GLN A 88 -14.49 -15.53 9.29
CA GLN A 88 -15.43 -16.00 10.31
C GLN A 88 -15.80 -14.90 11.30
N MET A 89 -14.80 -14.19 11.85
CA MET A 89 -15.01 -13.04 12.74
C MET A 89 -15.82 -11.91 12.08
N GLN A 90 -15.57 -11.61 10.81
CA GLN A 90 -16.31 -10.59 10.07
C GLN A 90 -17.77 -11.00 9.85
N MET A 91 -18.03 -12.28 9.59
CA MET A 91 -19.38 -12.81 9.42
C MET A 91 -20.19 -12.79 10.72
N GLU A 92 -19.56 -12.94 11.89
CA GLU A 92 -20.26 -12.78 13.17
C GLU A 92 -20.83 -11.36 13.36
N GLY A 93 -20.14 -10.35 12.83
CA GLY A 93 -20.66 -8.97 12.79
C GLY A 93 -21.98 -8.89 12.02
N LYS A 94 -22.07 -9.58 10.88
CA LYS A 94 -23.29 -9.67 10.06
C LYS A 94 -24.39 -10.48 10.75
N ARG A 95 -24.06 -11.64 11.32
CA ARG A 95 -25.03 -12.50 12.05
C ARG A 95 -25.70 -11.78 13.21
N LYS A 96 -24.95 -10.93 13.91
CA LYS A 96 -25.50 -10.11 14.98
C LYS A 96 -26.49 -9.06 14.47
N LEU A 97 -26.25 -8.46 13.31
CA LEU A 97 -27.20 -7.55 12.67
C LEU A 97 -28.49 -8.29 12.24
N GLU A 98 -28.36 -9.57 11.92
CA GLU A 98 -29.48 -10.47 11.61
C GLU A 98 -30.15 -11.07 12.88
N GLY A 99 -29.74 -10.65 14.08
CA GLY A 99 -30.32 -11.10 15.35
C GLY A 99 -29.92 -12.53 15.78
N GLN A 100 -28.97 -13.16 15.10
CA GLN A 100 -28.51 -14.52 15.43
C GLN A 100 -27.43 -14.52 16.54
N PRO A 101 -27.37 -15.56 17.38
CA PRO A 101 -26.34 -15.68 18.41
C PRO A 101 -24.94 -15.87 17.78
N PRO A 102 -23.89 -15.29 18.38
CA PRO A 102 -22.52 -15.38 17.87
C PRO A 102 -21.97 -16.80 18.03
N ARG A 103 -21.38 -17.35 16.96
CA ARG A 103 -20.78 -18.71 16.97
C ARG A 103 -19.42 -18.75 17.63
N VAL A 104 -18.69 -17.63 17.65
CA VAL A 104 -17.32 -17.53 18.12
C VAL A 104 -17.12 -16.21 18.87
N ARG A 105 -16.49 -16.29 20.05
CA ARG A 105 -16.33 -15.15 20.97
C ARG A 105 -15.07 -14.32 20.75
N GLY A 106 -14.08 -14.88 20.05
CA GLY A 106 -12.81 -14.24 19.72
C GLY A 106 -11.94 -15.09 18.82
N VAL A 107 -10.77 -14.55 18.45
CA VAL A 107 -9.83 -15.16 17.49
C VAL A 107 -9.32 -16.52 17.97
N HIS A 108 -8.84 -16.60 19.21
CA HIS A 108 -8.31 -17.85 19.78
C HIS A 108 -9.38 -18.95 19.90
N HIS A 109 -10.58 -18.56 20.36
CA HIS A 109 -11.72 -19.46 20.41
C HIS A 109 -12.13 -19.94 19.02
N ALA A 110 -12.04 -19.10 17.98
CA ALA A 110 -12.33 -19.51 16.62
C ALA A 110 -11.31 -20.53 16.10
N PHE A 111 -10.01 -20.36 16.37
CA PHE A 111 -8.99 -21.35 16.01
C PHE A 111 -9.25 -22.71 16.66
N ILE A 112 -9.43 -22.73 17.98
CA ILE A 112 -9.68 -23.98 18.71
C ILE A 112 -10.95 -24.65 18.19
N LYS A 113 -12.03 -23.87 18.05
CA LYS A 113 -13.32 -24.40 17.60
C LYS A 113 -13.25 -25.03 16.21
N ILE A 114 -12.61 -24.36 15.26
CA ILE A 114 -12.46 -24.89 13.89
C ILE A 114 -11.61 -26.16 13.91
N ALA A 115 -10.52 -26.17 14.68
CA ALA A 115 -9.65 -27.33 14.79
C ALA A 115 -10.35 -28.52 15.50
N SER A 116 -11.19 -28.27 16.49
CA SER A 116 -11.91 -29.31 17.23
C SER A 116 -13.11 -29.87 16.46
N GLU A 117 -13.83 -29.03 15.70
CA GLU A 117 -15.04 -29.44 14.96
C GLU A 117 -14.72 -30.05 13.58
N GLY A 118 -13.74 -29.49 12.86
CA GLY A 118 -13.42 -29.87 11.48
C GLY A 118 -12.02 -30.46 11.29
N GLY A 119 -11.28 -30.66 12.38
CA GLY A 119 -9.89 -31.12 12.33
C GLY A 119 -8.91 -30.08 11.75
N LEU A 120 -7.64 -30.48 11.65
CA LEU A 120 -6.58 -29.60 11.16
C LEU A 120 -6.78 -29.17 9.71
N ARG A 121 -7.41 -30.03 8.89
CA ARG A 121 -7.68 -29.77 7.46
C ARG A 121 -8.68 -28.63 7.24
N ALA A 122 -9.62 -28.42 8.16
CA ALA A 122 -10.61 -27.35 8.05
C ALA A 122 -9.98 -25.95 8.07
N LEU A 123 -8.84 -25.78 8.76
CA LEU A 123 -8.12 -24.51 8.81
C LEU A 123 -7.63 -24.04 7.42
N TRP A 124 -7.38 -24.98 6.50
CA TRP A 124 -6.94 -24.66 5.14
C TRP A 124 -8.05 -24.51 4.13
N ALA A 125 -9.31 -24.79 4.46
CA ALA A 125 -10.42 -24.80 3.50
C ALA A 125 -10.52 -23.59 2.53
N GLY A 126 -10.05 -22.41 2.94
CA GLY A 126 -10.06 -21.20 2.13
C GLY A 126 -8.88 -21.04 1.16
N TRP A 127 -7.86 -21.89 1.19
CA TRP A 127 -6.60 -21.68 0.44
C TRP A 127 -6.83 -21.62 -1.08
N ALA A 128 -7.54 -22.59 -1.64
CA ALA A 128 -7.82 -22.68 -3.06
C ALA A 128 -8.71 -21.52 -3.60
N PRO A 129 -9.88 -21.20 -3.00
CA PRO A 129 -10.68 -20.07 -3.47
C PRO A 129 -9.94 -18.73 -3.29
N ASN A 130 -9.06 -18.59 -2.29
CA ASN A 130 -8.22 -17.41 -2.14
C ASN A 130 -7.24 -17.22 -3.30
N VAL A 131 -6.55 -18.29 -3.70
CA VAL A 131 -5.61 -18.26 -4.84
C VAL A 131 -6.35 -17.99 -6.14
N GLN A 132 -7.49 -18.64 -6.37
CA GLN A 132 -8.35 -18.40 -7.53
C GLN A 132 -8.78 -16.94 -7.62
N ARG A 133 -9.24 -16.36 -6.51
CA ARG A 133 -9.61 -14.93 -6.43
C ARG A 133 -8.44 -14.02 -6.76
N ALA A 134 -7.26 -14.29 -6.19
CA ALA A 134 -6.06 -13.49 -6.45
C ALA A 134 -5.66 -13.54 -7.93
N ALA A 135 -5.68 -14.73 -8.54
CA ALA A 135 -5.39 -14.92 -9.95
C ALA A 135 -6.39 -14.16 -10.85
N LEU A 136 -7.70 -14.26 -10.59
CA LEU A 136 -8.73 -13.58 -11.39
C LEU A 136 -8.62 -12.05 -11.31
N VAL A 137 -8.42 -11.50 -10.11
CA VAL A 137 -8.27 -10.06 -9.92
C VAL A 137 -7.01 -9.56 -10.59
N ASN A 138 -5.87 -10.24 -10.42
CA ASN A 138 -4.60 -9.82 -11.03
C ASN A 138 -4.64 -9.91 -12.56
N LEU A 139 -5.23 -11.00 -13.09
CA LEU A 139 -5.39 -11.18 -14.53
C LEU A 139 -6.24 -10.05 -15.11
N GLY A 140 -7.45 -9.84 -14.58
CA GLY A 140 -8.35 -8.80 -15.05
C GLY A 140 -7.75 -7.41 -14.92
N ASP A 141 -7.01 -7.14 -13.85
CA ASP A 141 -6.40 -5.84 -13.61
C ASP A 141 -5.26 -5.53 -14.59
N LEU A 142 -4.26 -6.39 -14.66
CA LEU A 142 -3.05 -6.16 -15.46
C LEU A 142 -3.37 -6.15 -16.95
N THR A 143 -4.09 -7.17 -17.44
CA THR A 143 -4.41 -7.31 -18.87
C THR A 143 -5.26 -6.14 -19.37
N THR A 144 -6.26 -5.74 -18.59
CA THR A 144 -7.12 -4.61 -18.96
C THR A 144 -6.36 -3.30 -18.87
N TYR A 145 -5.52 -3.11 -17.85
CA TYR A 145 -4.75 -1.89 -17.70
C TYR A 145 -3.83 -1.66 -18.90
N ASP A 146 -3.06 -2.68 -19.28
CA ASP A 146 -2.13 -2.58 -20.42
C ASP A 146 -2.89 -2.41 -21.74
N SER A 147 -3.96 -3.19 -21.95
CA SER A 147 -4.78 -3.09 -23.16
C SER A 147 -5.42 -1.72 -23.31
N VAL A 148 -6.02 -1.18 -22.25
CA VAL A 148 -6.67 0.14 -22.26
C VAL A 148 -5.62 1.24 -22.41
N LYS A 149 -4.47 1.13 -21.74
CA LYS A 149 -3.38 2.10 -21.89
C LYS A 149 -2.89 2.15 -23.33
N HIS A 150 -2.58 1.00 -23.94
CA HIS A 150 -2.12 0.93 -25.32
C HIS A 150 -3.20 1.42 -26.31
N PHE A 151 -4.46 1.10 -26.06
CA PHE A 151 -5.58 1.59 -26.86
C PHE A 151 -5.70 3.12 -26.79
N LEU A 152 -5.63 3.71 -25.58
CA LEU A 152 -5.71 5.16 -25.39
C LEU A 152 -4.54 5.88 -26.08
N LEU A 153 -3.31 5.41 -25.87
CA LEU A 153 -2.12 6.05 -26.46
C LEU A 153 -2.09 5.94 -28.00
N ARG A 154 -2.72 4.91 -28.59
CA ARG A 154 -2.73 4.70 -30.05
C ARG A 154 -3.89 5.40 -30.75
N ASN A 155 -5.05 5.50 -30.11
CA ASN A 155 -6.28 5.99 -30.75
C ASN A 155 -6.69 7.40 -30.29
N THR A 156 -6.01 7.99 -29.31
CA THR A 156 -6.28 9.35 -28.85
C THR A 156 -5.01 10.19 -28.88
N THR A 157 -5.16 11.52 -28.88
CA THR A 157 -4.04 12.48 -28.76
C THR A 157 -3.53 12.61 -27.32
N LEU A 158 -3.98 11.75 -26.39
CA LEU A 158 -3.52 11.77 -25.01
C LEU A 158 -2.08 11.26 -24.93
N GLN A 159 -1.19 12.08 -24.40
CA GLN A 159 0.16 11.66 -24.00
C GLN A 159 0.09 10.79 -22.72
N ASP A 160 1.22 10.19 -22.31
CA ASP A 160 1.33 9.32 -21.12
C ASP A 160 1.24 10.13 -19.80
N ASN A 161 0.08 10.76 -19.63
CA ASN A 161 -0.22 11.77 -18.63
C ASN A 161 -1.09 11.16 -17.53
N CYS A 162 -1.22 11.87 -16.40
CA CYS A 162 -2.03 11.43 -15.26
C CYS A 162 -3.47 11.03 -15.66
N LEU A 163 -4.07 11.74 -16.63
CA LEU A 163 -5.40 11.44 -17.14
C LEU A 163 -5.48 10.08 -17.86
N CYS A 164 -4.49 9.74 -18.71
CA CYS A 164 -4.39 8.43 -19.37
C CYS A 164 -4.32 7.30 -18.32
N HIS A 165 -3.42 7.44 -17.35
CA HIS A 165 -3.26 6.49 -16.26
C HIS A 165 -4.52 6.37 -15.38
N GLY A 166 -5.22 7.48 -15.13
CA GLY A 166 -6.46 7.51 -14.36
C GLY A 166 -7.62 6.79 -15.07
N LEU A 167 -7.77 6.98 -16.38
CA LEU A 167 -8.76 6.30 -17.20
C LEU A 167 -8.46 4.79 -17.29
N ALA A 168 -7.22 4.42 -17.64
CA ALA A 168 -6.80 3.02 -17.68
C ALA A 168 -6.96 2.32 -16.31
N SER A 169 -6.64 3.02 -15.21
CA SER A 169 -6.84 2.52 -13.85
C SER A 169 -8.32 2.30 -13.49
N THR A 170 -9.21 3.16 -13.98
CA THR A 170 -10.65 3.06 -13.71
C THR A 170 -11.28 1.90 -14.47
N CYS A 171 -10.95 1.77 -15.76
CA CYS A 171 -11.40 0.66 -16.60
C CYS A 171 -10.87 -0.69 -16.11
N SER A 172 -9.57 -0.80 -15.82
CA SER A 172 -9.00 -2.02 -15.23
C SER A 172 -9.62 -2.38 -13.89
N GLY A 173 -9.85 -1.40 -13.01
CA GLY A 173 -10.52 -1.62 -11.73
C GLY A 173 -11.97 -2.10 -11.88
N LEU A 174 -12.67 -1.71 -12.95
CA LEU A 174 -14.01 -2.20 -13.25
C LEU A 174 -13.97 -3.67 -13.68
N VAL A 175 -13.09 -4.03 -14.61
CA VAL A 175 -12.95 -5.43 -15.07
C VAL A 175 -12.43 -6.35 -13.97
N ALA A 176 -11.49 -5.88 -13.15
CA ALA A 176 -11.05 -6.61 -11.96
C ALA A 176 -12.20 -6.81 -10.95
N ALA A 177 -13.13 -5.85 -10.83
CA ALA A 177 -14.32 -6.01 -9.98
C ALA A 177 -15.32 -7.02 -10.57
N THR A 178 -15.55 -7.00 -11.89
CA THR A 178 -16.48 -7.94 -12.52
C THR A 178 -15.98 -9.38 -12.46
N MET A 179 -14.67 -9.59 -12.61
CA MET A 179 -14.05 -10.92 -12.46
C MET A 179 -13.87 -11.33 -11.00
N GLY A 180 -13.56 -10.38 -10.11
CA GLY A 180 -13.27 -10.65 -8.70
C GLY A 180 -14.51 -10.89 -7.83
N THR A 181 -15.63 -10.21 -8.10
CA THR A 181 -16.81 -10.26 -7.21
C THR A 181 -17.41 -11.67 -7.11
N PRO A 182 -17.58 -12.45 -8.20
CA PRO A 182 -18.03 -13.84 -8.10
C PRO A 182 -17.08 -14.71 -7.27
N ALA A 183 -15.77 -14.53 -7.45
CA ALA A 183 -14.76 -15.27 -6.69
C ALA A 183 -14.78 -14.90 -5.19
N ASP A 184 -15.05 -13.64 -4.85
CA ASP A 184 -15.24 -13.18 -3.47
C ASP A 184 -16.50 -13.78 -2.82
N VAL A 185 -17.60 -13.90 -3.57
CA VAL A 185 -18.83 -14.56 -3.09
C VAL A 185 -18.57 -16.04 -2.84
N VAL A 186 -17.94 -16.75 -3.78
CA VAL A 186 -17.60 -18.18 -3.62
C VAL A 186 -16.64 -18.40 -2.43
N LYS A 187 -15.58 -17.59 -2.34
CA LYS A 187 -14.63 -17.62 -1.23
C LYS A 187 -15.34 -17.48 0.12
N THR A 188 -16.16 -16.45 0.29
CA THR A 188 -16.82 -16.16 1.57
C THR A 188 -17.81 -17.25 1.96
N ARG A 189 -18.54 -17.83 1.00
CA ARG A 189 -19.44 -18.97 1.23
C ARG A 189 -18.67 -20.21 1.68
N ILE A 190 -17.59 -20.56 0.99
CA ILE A 190 -16.76 -21.72 1.34
C ILE A 190 -16.07 -21.55 2.68
N MET A 191 -15.61 -20.34 3.02
CA MET A 191 -14.94 -20.08 4.28
C MET A 191 -15.91 -20.00 5.47
N ASN A 192 -17.19 -19.66 5.23
CA ASN A 192 -18.19 -19.51 6.28
C ASN A 192 -18.98 -20.81 6.59
N GLN A 193 -18.97 -21.79 5.67
CA GLN A 193 -19.74 -23.03 5.82
C GLN A 193 -19.32 -23.85 7.05
N PRO A 194 -20.21 -24.69 7.60
CA PRO A 194 -19.86 -25.63 8.66
C PRO A 194 -19.10 -26.85 8.08
N TRP A 195 -18.28 -27.45 8.93
CA TRP A 195 -17.38 -28.55 8.59
C TRP A 195 -17.82 -29.83 9.28
N ASP A 196 -17.70 -30.95 8.58
CA ASP A 196 -17.76 -32.27 9.18
C ASP A 196 -16.46 -32.58 9.94
N SER A 197 -16.53 -33.52 10.88
CA SER A 197 -15.41 -34.10 11.65
C SER A 197 -14.20 -34.50 10.78
N ASN A 198 -14.44 -34.87 9.52
CA ASN A 198 -13.41 -35.22 8.52
C ASN A 198 -12.84 -34.02 7.73
N GLY A 199 -13.19 -32.78 8.09
CA GLY A 199 -12.75 -31.57 7.40
C GLY A 199 -13.36 -31.36 6.02
N LYS A 200 -14.50 -32.01 5.73
CA LYS A 200 -15.28 -31.79 4.50
C LYS A 200 -16.35 -30.72 4.74
N GLY A 201 -16.55 -29.84 3.76
CA GLY A 201 -17.62 -28.85 3.81
C GLY A 201 -18.98 -29.54 3.70
N LEU A 202 -19.90 -29.24 4.61
CA LEU A 202 -21.23 -29.85 4.63
C LEU A 202 -22.14 -29.32 3.50
N LEU A 203 -21.90 -28.07 3.07
CA LEU A 203 -22.74 -27.41 2.05
C LEU A 203 -22.11 -27.51 0.66
N TYR A 204 -20.79 -27.34 0.55
CA TYR A 204 -20.09 -27.25 -0.73
C TYR A 204 -18.83 -28.12 -0.73
N LYS A 205 -18.69 -28.95 -1.77
CA LYS A 205 -17.53 -29.84 -1.93
C LYS A 205 -16.30 -29.12 -2.53
N SER A 206 -16.54 -28.12 -3.38
CA SER A 206 -15.49 -27.36 -4.07
C SER A 206 -15.93 -25.93 -4.43
N SER A 207 -14.99 -25.09 -4.86
CA SER A 207 -15.27 -23.76 -5.44
C SER A 207 -16.26 -23.80 -6.59
N VAL A 208 -16.12 -24.79 -7.48
CA VAL A 208 -16.97 -24.94 -8.66
C VAL A 208 -18.37 -25.41 -8.26
N ASP A 209 -18.45 -26.34 -7.31
CA ASP A 209 -19.72 -26.82 -6.76
C ASP A 209 -20.50 -25.68 -6.10
N CYS A 210 -19.81 -24.86 -5.29
CA CYS A 210 -20.39 -23.66 -4.69
C CYS A 210 -20.90 -22.65 -5.73
N LEU A 211 -20.14 -22.43 -6.80
CA LEU A 211 -20.53 -21.55 -7.90
C LEU A 211 -21.80 -22.06 -8.60
N VAL A 212 -21.80 -23.34 -9.03
CA VAL A 212 -22.91 -23.96 -9.75
C VAL A 212 -24.18 -23.96 -8.90
N GLN A 213 -24.08 -24.34 -7.63
CA GLN A 213 -25.21 -24.36 -6.72
C GLN A 213 -25.75 -22.96 -6.42
N THR A 214 -24.87 -21.98 -6.26
CA THR A 214 -25.28 -20.58 -6.07
C THR A 214 -26.08 -20.07 -7.27
N VAL A 215 -25.62 -20.33 -8.50
CA VAL A 215 -26.33 -19.91 -9.72
C VAL A 215 -27.66 -20.65 -9.86
N LYS A 216 -27.72 -21.95 -9.55
CA LYS A 216 -28.94 -22.75 -9.66
C LYS A 216 -30.01 -22.36 -8.63
N ILE A 217 -29.61 -22.04 -7.38
CA ILE A 217 -30.55 -21.78 -6.29
C ILE A 217 -30.91 -20.29 -6.18
N GLU A 218 -29.92 -19.39 -6.21
CA GLU A 218 -30.14 -17.95 -6.00
C GLU A 218 -30.16 -17.13 -7.29
N GLY A 219 -29.81 -17.74 -8.42
CA GLY A 219 -29.68 -17.06 -9.71
C GLY A 219 -28.34 -16.36 -9.90
N PHE A 220 -28.05 -16.01 -11.15
CA PHE A 220 -26.75 -15.44 -11.57
C PHE A 220 -26.42 -14.10 -10.89
N LEU A 221 -27.42 -13.23 -10.69
CA LEU A 221 -27.21 -11.91 -10.07
C LEU A 221 -26.74 -11.97 -8.61
N SER A 222 -26.92 -13.11 -7.94
CA SER A 222 -26.45 -13.32 -6.57
C SER A 222 -24.92 -13.27 -6.45
N LEU A 223 -24.19 -13.57 -7.54
CA LEU A 223 -22.72 -13.53 -7.59
C LEU A 223 -22.16 -12.11 -7.54
N TYR A 224 -22.98 -11.09 -7.80
CA TYR A 224 -22.56 -9.69 -7.81
C TYR A 224 -23.02 -8.91 -6.57
N LYS A 225 -23.53 -9.60 -5.55
CA LYS A 225 -23.83 -9.01 -4.23
C LYS A 225 -22.53 -8.45 -3.63
N GLY A 226 -22.43 -7.12 -3.52
CA GLY A 226 -21.24 -6.41 -3.02
C GLY A 226 -20.31 -5.85 -4.10
N PHE A 227 -20.71 -5.88 -5.37
CA PHE A 227 -19.95 -5.32 -6.49
C PHE A 227 -19.59 -3.84 -6.31
N LEU A 228 -20.55 -2.99 -5.93
CA LEU A 228 -20.33 -1.55 -5.80
C LEU A 228 -19.28 -1.21 -4.71
N PRO A 229 -19.37 -1.75 -3.47
CA PRO A 229 -18.32 -1.60 -2.46
C PRO A 229 -16.94 -2.11 -2.93
N MET A 230 -16.92 -3.22 -3.66
CA MET A 230 -15.70 -3.83 -4.20
C MET A 230 -15.00 -2.89 -5.19
N TRP A 231 -15.75 -2.40 -6.19
CA TRP A 231 -15.25 -1.48 -7.19
C TRP A 231 -14.76 -0.16 -6.57
N LEU A 232 -15.54 0.43 -5.66
CA LEU A 232 -15.17 1.67 -4.98
C LEU A 232 -13.87 1.52 -4.17
N ARG A 233 -13.70 0.36 -3.50
CA ARG A 233 -12.48 0.03 -2.77
C ARG A 233 -11.26 -0.04 -3.69
N MET A 234 -11.37 -0.69 -4.84
CA MET A 234 -10.28 -0.79 -5.82
C MET A 234 -9.94 0.57 -6.43
N ARG A 235 -10.96 1.33 -6.84
CA ARG A 235 -10.80 2.70 -7.36
C ARG A 235 -10.06 3.61 -6.37
N ARG A 236 -10.46 3.59 -5.09
CA ARG A 236 -9.80 4.39 -4.04
C ARG A 236 -8.33 4.02 -3.86
N ARG A 237 -8.00 2.72 -3.85
CA ARG A 237 -6.61 2.26 -3.72
C ARG A 237 -5.76 2.76 -4.89
N LYS A 238 -6.23 2.57 -6.13
CA LYS A 238 -5.50 3.00 -7.32
C LYS A 238 -5.31 4.51 -7.38
N MET A 239 -6.35 5.28 -7.06
CA MET A 239 -6.27 6.73 -7.02
C MET A 239 -5.29 7.23 -5.94
N ALA A 240 -5.25 6.58 -4.77
CA ALA A 240 -4.28 6.89 -3.72
C ALA A 240 -2.84 6.58 -4.16
N THR A 241 -2.60 5.44 -4.81
CA THR A 241 -1.29 5.09 -5.37
C THR A 241 -0.86 6.08 -6.46
N SER A 242 -1.77 6.44 -7.37
CA SER A 242 -1.51 7.42 -8.42
C SER A 242 -1.16 8.80 -7.85
N ARG A 243 -1.94 9.29 -6.88
CA ARG A 243 -1.64 10.56 -6.18
C ARG A 243 -0.31 10.52 -5.45
N ARG A 244 0.04 9.39 -4.86
CA ARG A 244 1.34 9.21 -4.18
C ARG A 244 2.50 9.22 -5.17
N SER A 245 2.34 8.58 -6.34
CA SER A 245 3.33 8.62 -7.41
C SER A 245 3.49 10.03 -8.00
N ASP A 246 2.39 10.78 -8.07
CA ASP A 246 2.39 12.16 -8.59
C ASP A 246 3.06 13.13 -7.60
N ALA A 247 2.73 13.02 -6.31
CA ALA A 247 3.40 13.79 -5.25
C ALA A 247 4.90 13.48 -5.13
N SER A 248 5.31 12.27 -5.51
CA SER A 248 6.71 11.81 -5.55
C SER A 248 7.49 12.41 -6.73
N LYS A 249 6.81 12.58 -7.88
CA LYS A 249 7.36 13.24 -9.08
C LYS A 249 7.44 14.76 -8.95
N ARG A 250 6.78 15.37 -7.97
CA ARG A 250 6.82 16.82 -7.77
C ARG A 250 8.27 17.27 -7.52
N LEU A 251 8.70 18.23 -8.33
CA LEU A 251 10.00 18.86 -8.22
C LEU A 251 10.01 19.78 -6.99
N VAL A 252 11.07 19.67 -6.19
CA VAL A 252 11.26 20.45 -4.97
C VAL A 252 12.69 20.95 -4.92
N GLN A 253 12.88 22.19 -4.51
CA GLN A 253 14.19 22.73 -4.20
C GLN A 253 14.43 22.66 -2.68
N TYR A 254 15.47 21.93 -2.26
CA TYR A 254 15.89 21.88 -0.86
C TYR A 254 16.96 22.93 -0.60
N VAL A 255 16.78 23.68 0.50
CA VAL A 255 17.77 24.62 1.02
C VAL A 255 18.08 24.22 2.45
N VAL A 256 19.36 24.05 2.77
CA VAL A 256 19.84 23.69 4.10
C VAL A 256 20.58 24.88 4.66
N VAL A 257 20.14 25.35 5.82
CA VAL A 257 20.64 26.56 6.48
C VAL A 257 21.29 26.15 7.79
N ARG A 258 22.39 26.79 8.13
CA ARG A 258 23.04 26.61 9.43
C ARG A 258 22.22 27.24 10.57
N ALA A 259 21.89 26.45 11.58
CA ALA A 259 21.13 26.89 12.75
C ALA A 259 22.00 27.68 13.75
N ASP A 260 23.30 27.37 13.83
CA ASP A 260 24.25 28.08 14.69
C ASP A 260 24.42 29.56 14.32
N LEU A 261 24.17 29.94 13.06
CA LEU A 261 24.17 31.35 12.64
C LEU A 261 23.22 32.18 13.50
N VAL A 262 21.99 31.69 13.72
CA VAL A 262 20.97 32.41 14.51
C VAL A 262 21.22 32.23 16.01
N HIS A 263 21.42 30.99 16.46
CA HIS A 263 21.40 30.67 17.89
C HIS A 263 22.73 30.90 18.60
N ALA A 264 23.86 30.69 17.93
CA ALA A 264 25.20 30.81 18.53
C ALA A 264 25.90 32.11 18.11
N LEU A 265 25.83 32.46 16.82
CA LEU A 265 26.50 33.63 16.27
C LEU A 265 25.61 34.89 16.24
N SER A 266 24.36 34.77 16.68
CA SER A 266 23.41 35.89 16.81
C SER A 266 23.18 36.69 15.52
N TRP A 267 23.23 36.02 14.36
CA TRP A 267 22.90 36.65 13.08
C TRP A 267 21.42 37.01 13.04
N PRO A 268 21.04 38.18 12.48
CA PRO A 268 19.65 38.51 12.29
C PRO A 268 19.02 37.55 11.30
N LEU A 269 17.79 37.07 11.60
CA LEU A 269 17.07 36.12 10.75
C LEU A 269 16.95 36.60 9.29
N GLY A 270 16.77 37.91 9.09
CA GLY A 270 16.74 38.50 7.75
C GLY A 270 18.03 38.28 6.94
N ALA A 271 19.21 38.36 7.57
CA ALA A 271 20.47 38.05 6.88
C ALA A 271 20.52 36.57 6.48
N VAL A 272 20.14 35.68 7.37
CA VAL A 272 20.11 34.23 7.10
C VAL A 272 19.14 33.87 5.96
N ILE A 273 17.97 34.50 5.91
CA ILE A 273 17.03 34.34 4.80
C ILE A 273 17.65 34.82 3.48
N THR A 274 18.34 35.96 3.48
CA THR A 274 19.03 36.48 2.28
C THR A 274 20.09 35.50 1.79
N GLN A 275 20.88 34.90 2.68
CA GLN A 275 21.85 33.86 2.34
C GLN A 275 21.18 32.64 1.68
N ALA A 276 20.07 32.18 2.25
CA ALA A 276 19.30 31.07 1.69
C ALA A 276 18.73 31.40 0.30
N CYS A 277 18.26 32.64 0.09
CA CYS A 277 17.78 33.13 -1.21
C CYS A 277 18.90 33.18 -2.25
N HIS A 278 20.08 33.68 -1.89
CA HIS A 278 21.25 33.68 -2.76
C HIS A 278 21.68 32.26 -3.14
N ALA A 279 21.78 31.36 -2.16
CA ALA A 279 22.10 29.95 -2.40
C ALA A 279 21.10 29.31 -3.37
N ALA A 280 19.80 29.48 -3.13
CA ALA A 280 18.74 28.92 -3.98
C ALA A 280 18.79 29.46 -5.41
N THR A 281 19.00 30.76 -5.57
CA THR A 281 19.09 31.42 -6.88
C THR A 281 20.34 30.97 -7.63
N ALA A 282 21.47 30.88 -6.95
CA ALA A 282 22.73 30.41 -7.52
C ALA A 282 22.63 28.95 -7.96
N ALA A 283 22.00 28.07 -7.17
CA ALA A 283 21.78 26.67 -7.54
C ALA A 283 20.91 26.54 -8.81
N ILE A 284 19.87 27.37 -8.95
CA ILE A 284 19.03 27.41 -10.16
C ILE A 284 19.85 27.89 -11.36
N HIS A 285 20.60 28.98 -11.21
CA HIS A 285 21.38 29.56 -12.31
C HIS A 285 22.48 28.60 -12.81
N LEU A 286 23.23 27.98 -11.89
CA LEU A 286 24.29 27.03 -12.23
C LEU A 286 23.78 25.80 -12.97
N HIS A 287 22.55 25.40 -12.69
CA HIS A 287 21.91 24.23 -13.29
C HIS A 287 20.72 24.62 -14.15
N TYR A 288 20.76 25.81 -14.77
CA TYR A 288 19.65 26.31 -15.56
C TYR A 288 19.35 25.39 -16.76
N ALA A 289 20.37 24.90 -17.45
CA ALA A 289 20.21 24.01 -18.60
C ALA A 289 19.70 22.59 -18.25
N ASP A 290 19.55 22.26 -16.97
CA ASP A 290 19.06 20.96 -16.54
C ASP A 290 17.54 20.83 -16.71
N THR A 291 17.08 19.66 -17.17
CA THR A 291 15.65 19.42 -17.46
C THR A 291 14.77 19.61 -16.23
N HIS A 292 15.18 19.14 -15.04
CA HIS A 292 14.40 19.32 -13.82
C HIS A 292 14.35 20.79 -13.39
N THR A 293 15.42 21.56 -13.61
CA THR A 293 15.40 22.99 -13.33
C THR A 293 14.46 23.73 -14.28
N GLN A 294 14.48 23.40 -15.57
CA GLN A 294 13.57 23.97 -16.57
C GLN A 294 12.10 23.66 -16.25
N ASP A 295 11.78 22.40 -15.96
CA ASP A 295 10.42 21.97 -15.58
C ASP A 295 9.94 22.65 -14.30
N TYR A 296 10.83 22.83 -13.32
CA TYR A 296 10.53 23.55 -12.08
C TYR A 296 10.23 25.04 -12.31
N LEU A 297 10.85 25.65 -13.32
CA LEU A 297 10.64 27.06 -13.69
C LEU A 297 9.48 27.26 -14.69
N ALA A 298 8.99 26.20 -15.32
CA ALA A 298 7.90 26.27 -16.29
C ALA A 298 6.53 26.63 -15.65
N ASP A 299 6.32 26.24 -14.39
CA ASP A 299 5.13 26.56 -13.60
C ASP A 299 5.53 27.26 -12.29
N LEU A 300 5.69 28.58 -12.39
CA LEU A 300 6.18 29.43 -11.31
C LEU A 300 5.25 29.44 -10.08
N ASP A 301 3.93 29.32 -10.29
CA ASP A 301 2.94 29.34 -9.20
C ASP A 301 2.94 28.02 -8.41
N SER A 302 3.44 26.93 -9.00
CA SER A 302 3.51 25.62 -8.36
C SER A 302 4.85 25.31 -7.67
N MET A 303 5.83 26.23 -7.76
CA MET A 303 7.17 26.06 -7.19
C MET A 303 7.12 25.76 -5.69
N HIS A 304 7.93 24.78 -5.27
CA HIS A 304 7.97 24.35 -3.88
C HIS A 304 9.41 24.27 -3.36
N LYS A 305 9.67 24.98 -2.25
CA LYS A 305 10.95 24.95 -1.55
C LYS A 305 10.77 24.41 -0.14
N VAL A 306 11.76 23.63 0.30
CA VAL A 306 11.82 23.10 1.67
C VAL A 306 13.11 23.57 2.31
N VAL A 307 12.99 24.28 3.44
CA VAL A 307 14.13 24.78 4.20
C VAL A 307 14.39 23.86 5.38
N LEU A 308 15.60 23.31 5.44
CA LEU A 308 16.07 22.40 6.48
C LEU A 308 17.20 23.05 7.27
N GLN A 309 17.44 22.57 8.47
CA GLN A 309 18.52 23.05 9.32
C GLN A 309 19.67 22.04 9.44
N ALA A 310 20.90 22.53 9.31
CA ALA A 310 22.11 21.86 9.77
C ALA A 310 22.55 22.50 11.09
N PRO A 311 23.01 21.71 12.08
CA PRO A 311 23.35 22.26 13.39
C PRO A 311 24.53 23.24 13.34
N ASP A 312 25.54 22.97 12.51
CA ASP A 312 26.80 23.70 12.47
C ASP A 312 27.50 23.62 11.09
N GLU A 313 28.63 24.31 10.95
CA GLU A 313 29.46 24.32 9.73
C GLU A 313 30.02 22.95 9.33
N PRO A 314 30.58 22.14 10.26
CA PRO A 314 31.07 20.80 9.93
C PRO A 314 29.96 19.91 9.37
N SER A 315 28.75 19.96 9.94
CA SER A 315 27.62 19.18 9.44
C SER A 315 27.19 19.61 8.05
N LEU A 316 27.17 20.92 7.76
CA LEU A 316 26.84 21.44 6.43
C LEU A 316 27.90 21.00 5.39
N THR A 317 29.17 21.05 5.77
CA THR A 317 30.29 20.68 4.89
C THR A 317 30.33 19.16 4.65
N ALA A 318 30.07 18.36 5.68
CA ALA A 318 29.93 16.90 5.56
C ALA A 318 28.75 16.51 4.67
N LEU A 319 27.61 17.23 4.79
CA LEU A 319 26.47 17.04 3.91
C LEU A 319 26.83 17.36 2.45
N SER A 320 27.51 18.48 2.21
CA SER A 320 28.02 18.86 0.88
C SER A 320 28.88 17.74 0.27
N ALA A 321 29.85 17.20 1.02
CA ALA A 321 30.69 16.10 0.57
C ALA A 321 29.87 14.83 0.24
N SER A 322 28.94 14.45 1.11
CA SER A 322 28.06 13.29 0.90
C SER A 322 27.17 13.43 -0.34
N LEU A 323 26.68 14.64 -0.61
CA LEU A 323 25.89 14.93 -1.81
C LEU A 323 26.75 14.88 -3.08
N ARG A 324 28.02 15.35 -3.04
CA ARG A 324 28.95 15.24 -4.16
C ARG A 324 29.26 13.78 -4.50
N GLU A 325 29.53 12.96 -3.49
CA GLU A 325 29.80 11.52 -3.67
C GLU A 325 28.63 10.80 -4.35
N LYS A 326 27.40 11.21 -4.06
CA LYS A 326 26.17 10.65 -4.64
C LYS A 326 25.76 11.30 -5.96
N GLY A 327 26.58 12.20 -6.52
CA GLY A 327 26.28 12.89 -7.78
C GLY A 327 25.10 13.85 -7.71
N ILE A 328 24.72 14.33 -6.52
CA ILE A 328 23.64 15.29 -6.34
C ILE A 328 24.18 16.71 -6.49
N ALA A 329 23.89 17.34 -7.62
CA ALA A 329 24.22 18.72 -7.91
C ALA A 329 23.60 19.71 -6.89
N HIS A 330 24.44 20.56 -6.31
CA HIS A 330 24.08 21.56 -5.30
C HIS A 330 25.10 22.71 -5.29
N LYS A 331 24.71 23.83 -4.69
CA LYS A 331 25.56 24.98 -4.42
C LYS A 331 25.74 25.15 -2.92
N LEU A 332 26.99 25.02 -2.46
CA LEU A 332 27.39 25.51 -1.14
C LEU A 332 27.62 27.03 -1.26
N TRP A 333 26.86 27.80 -0.52
CA TRP A 333 26.96 29.26 -0.46
C TRP A 333 27.90 29.65 0.67
N VAL A 334 28.86 30.52 0.32
CA VAL A 334 29.93 30.98 1.20
C VAL A 334 29.82 32.50 1.22
N GLU A 335 29.58 33.06 2.40
CA GLU A 335 29.45 34.50 2.56
C GLU A 335 30.81 35.20 2.55
N GLN A 336 30.87 36.37 1.94
CA GLN A 336 32.04 37.24 1.91
C GLN A 336 31.80 38.46 2.82
N PRO A 337 32.84 39.02 3.46
CA PRO A 337 34.27 38.70 3.33
C PRO A 337 34.79 37.54 4.22
N GLU A 338 33.99 37.04 5.16
CA GLU A 338 34.44 36.08 6.19
C GLU A 338 34.75 34.68 5.64
N ASN A 339 34.39 34.39 4.39
CA ASN A 339 34.58 33.10 3.71
C ASN A 339 33.95 31.91 4.45
N THR A 340 32.81 32.16 5.10
CA THR A 340 32.14 31.17 5.93
C THR A 340 30.97 30.51 5.17
N PRO A 341 30.88 29.16 5.10
CA PRO A 341 29.74 28.48 4.50
C PRO A 341 28.47 28.70 5.33
N THR A 342 27.45 29.36 4.78
CA THR A 342 26.22 29.71 5.51
C THR A 342 25.03 28.83 5.14
N CYS A 343 24.90 28.48 3.86
CA CYS A 343 23.77 27.74 3.32
C CYS A 343 24.20 26.77 2.22
N LEU A 344 23.39 25.75 1.98
CA LEU A 344 23.54 24.82 0.87
C LEU A 344 22.20 24.71 0.16
N ALA A 345 22.16 24.89 -1.15
CA ALA A 345 20.93 24.73 -1.93
C ALA A 345 21.14 23.69 -3.02
N LEU A 346 20.21 22.74 -3.13
CA LEU A 346 20.17 21.79 -4.24
C LEU A 346 19.57 22.49 -5.46
N LYS A 347 19.88 22.01 -6.67
CA LYS A 347 18.99 22.28 -7.81
C LYS A 347 17.62 21.62 -7.57
N PRO A 348 16.56 22.00 -8.30
CA PRO A 348 15.30 21.29 -8.24
C PRO A 348 15.48 19.80 -8.57
N TYR A 349 14.93 18.94 -7.73
CA TYR A 349 14.92 17.48 -7.93
C TYR A 349 13.54 16.91 -7.67
N PRO A 350 13.21 15.75 -8.27
CA PRO A 350 12.11 14.92 -7.81
C PRO A 350 12.31 14.61 -6.32
N ARG A 351 11.27 14.80 -5.52
CA ARG A 351 11.35 14.66 -4.06
C ARG A 351 11.96 13.32 -3.63
N ASP A 352 11.60 12.23 -4.29
CA ASP A 352 12.06 10.89 -3.92
C ASP A 352 13.57 10.66 -4.11
N THR A 353 14.21 11.41 -5.01
CA THR A 353 15.64 11.29 -5.28
C THR A 353 16.46 11.82 -4.10
N VAL A 354 16.03 12.95 -3.52
CA VAL A 354 16.82 13.70 -2.55
C VAL A 354 16.31 13.59 -1.12
N HIS A 355 15.01 13.32 -0.92
CA HIS A 355 14.41 13.21 0.41
C HIS A 355 15.06 12.15 1.31
N PRO A 356 15.43 10.94 0.84
CA PRO A 356 16.11 9.94 1.67
C PRO A 356 17.46 10.41 2.21
N LEU A 357 18.15 11.31 1.49
CA LEU A 357 19.46 11.86 1.87
C LEU A 357 19.33 12.95 2.94
N LEU A 358 18.21 13.67 2.91
CA LEU A 358 17.95 14.83 3.75
C LEU A 358 17.00 14.54 4.93
N ARG A 359 16.41 13.33 5.01
CA ARG A 359 15.37 12.96 5.99
C ARG A 359 15.81 13.09 7.45
N LYS A 360 17.11 13.06 7.74
CA LYS A 360 17.65 13.20 9.09
C LYS A 360 17.70 14.66 9.57
N LEU A 361 17.59 15.62 8.64
CA LEU A 361 17.60 17.04 8.96
C LEU A 361 16.20 17.51 9.32
N GLU A 362 16.13 18.41 10.28
CA GLU A 362 14.87 19.01 10.71
C GLU A 362 14.51 20.22 9.85
N LEU A 363 13.24 20.63 9.91
CA LEU A 363 12.81 21.89 9.30
C LEU A 363 13.46 23.06 10.07
N PHE A 364 13.99 24.03 9.32
CA PHE A 364 14.48 25.28 9.90
C PHE A 364 13.27 26.07 10.43
N LYS A 365 13.29 26.43 11.71
CA LYS A 365 12.17 27.09 12.41
C LYS A 365 12.49 28.52 12.80
#